data_AF-A0A932XLA5-F1
#
_entry.id   AF-A0A932XLA5-F1
#
_cell.length_a   1.000
_cell.length_b   1.000
_cell.length_c   1.000
_cell.angle_alpha   90.00
_cell.angle_beta   90.00
_cell.angle_gamma   90.00
#
_symmetry.space_group_name_H-M   'P 1'
#
loop_
_entity.id
_entity.type
_entity.pdbx_description
1 polymer ?
#
loop_
_entity_poly.entity_id
_entity_poly.type
_entity_poly.pdbx_seq_one_letter_code
_entity_poly.pdbx_strand_id
1 'polypeptide(L)'
;DFGGGGMLLAMGVLAALVERIGSGKGQVIDAAMLEGATQLGAFLWGLRKSGVWKNERGMNILDTGSHFYNTYECKDGKFISIGSIEPQFYAELLELTGLTKEELPKQMDRTQWPAMKQKLAGVFKTRTRDEWTKIMGMSDVCFAPVLDMQEAEAHPHNKARKMFVEVGGIVQPAPAPRFSRTPSKIQGPPAQSGEHTDATLAAFGFSKDEIGKLRQAQAIA
;
A
#
# COMPACT_ATOMS: atom_id res chain seq x y z
N ASP A 1 11.67 -2.81 -1.87
CA ASP A 1 12.09 -2.90 -0.45
C ASP A 1 11.03 -3.57 0.40
N PHE A 2 9.89 -2.91 0.65
CA PHE A 2 8.89 -3.42 1.60
C PHE A 2 8.09 -4.64 1.10
N GLY A 3 7.39 -4.54 -0.04
CA GLY A 3 6.52 -5.59 -0.55
C GLY A 3 7.30 -6.81 -1.10
N GLY A 4 8.06 -6.61 -2.18
CA GLY A 4 8.78 -7.70 -2.84
C GLY A 4 10.09 -8.14 -2.17
N GLY A 5 10.53 -7.44 -1.12
CA GLY A 5 11.75 -7.78 -0.38
C GLY A 5 11.42 -8.28 1.03
N GLY A 6 11.17 -7.34 1.95
CA GLY A 6 10.97 -7.63 3.37
C GLY A 6 9.79 -8.58 3.63
N MET A 7 8.60 -8.29 3.08
CA MET A 7 7.43 -9.14 3.29
C MET A 7 7.58 -10.54 2.66
N LEU A 8 8.23 -10.63 1.50
CA LEU A 8 8.48 -11.92 0.83
C LEU A 8 9.47 -12.78 1.64
N LEU A 9 10.57 -12.19 2.12
CA LEU A 9 11.53 -12.89 2.98
C LEU A 9 10.88 -13.31 4.31
N ALA A 10 10.09 -12.44 4.94
CA ALA A 10 9.36 -12.77 6.16
C ALA A 10 8.44 -13.99 5.95
N MET A 11 7.71 -14.05 4.83
CA MET A 11 6.91 -15.22 4.46
C MET A 11 7.79 -16.47 4.26
N GLY A 12 8.93 -16.34 3.58
CA GLY A 12 9.89 -17.43 3.40
C GLY A 12 10.42 -18.00 4.72
N VAL A 13 10.74 -17.12 5.68
CA VAL A 13 11.17 -17.51 7.03
C VAL A 13 10.06 -18.25 7.77
N LEU A 14 8.82 -17.76 7.72
CA LEU A 14 7.68 -18.45 8.32
C LEU A 14 7.47 -19.85 7.71
N ALA A 15 7.56 -19.97 6.38
CA ALA A 15 7.46 -21.26 5.70
C ALA A 15 8.58 -22.22 6.10
N ALA A 16 9.83 -21.75 6.17
CA ALA A 16 10.97 -22.54 6.62
C ALA A 16 10.83 -22.99 8.09
N LEU A 17 10.28 -22.14 8.96
CA LEU A 17 10.00 -22.49 10.35
C LEU A 17 8.93 -23.59 10.45
N VAL A 18 7.89 -23.54 9.61
CA VAL A 18 6.86 -24.58 9.55
C VAL A 18 7.45 -25.90 9.03
N GLU A 19 8.25 -25.87 7.97
CA GLU A 19 8.93 -27.05 7.43
C GLU A 19 9.82 -27.72 8.49
N ARG A 20 10.60 -26.92 9.20
CA ARG A 20 11.51 -27.38 10.26
C ARG A 20 10.80 -28.14 11.37
N ILE A 21 9.52 -27.86 11.67
CA ILE A 21 8.75 -28.60 12.70
C ILE A 21 8.69 -30.08 12.35
N GLY A 22 8.55 -30.42 11.06
CA GLY A 22 8.50 -31.81 10.60
C GLY A 22 9.89 -32.39 10.33
N SER A 23 10.78 -31.61 9.71
CA SER A 23 12.07 -32.12 9.23
C SER A 23 13.19 -32.08 10.28
N GLY A 24 13.09 -31.19 11.26
CA GLY A 24 14.17 -30.84 12.19
C GLY A 24 15.33 -30.07 11.56
N LYS A 25 15.28 -29.77 10.25
CA LYS A 25 16.39 -29.16 9.50
C LYS A 25 16.12 -27.68 9.22
N GLY A 26 17.20 -26.90 9.14
CA GLY A 26 17.16 -25.54 8.60
C GLY A 26 17.36 -25.55 7.09
N GLN A 27 17.18 -24.39 6.47
CA GLN A 27 17.46 -24.18 5.04
C GLN A 27 17.94 -22.74 4.79
N VAL A 28 18.57 -22.54 3.64
CA VAL A 28 18.94 -21.21 3.13
C VAL A 28 17.78 -20.67 2.30
N ILE A 29 17.41 -19.41 2.54
CA ILE A 29 16.40 -18.70 1.77
C ILE A 29 17.11 -17.68 0.90
N ASP A 30 17.06 -17.86 -0.41
CA ASP A 30 17.42 -16.82 -1.38
C ASP A 30 16.17 -15.98 -1.67
N ALA A 31 16.24 -14.68 -1.40
CA ALA A 31 15.11 -13.76 -1.47
C ALA A 31 15.47 -12.50 -2.26
N ALA A 32 15.59 -12.66 -3.58
CA ALA A 32 15.88 -11.55 -4.46
C ALA A 32 14.70 -10.58 -4.61
N MET A 33 14.94 -9.30 -4.35
CA MET A 33 13.91 -8.25 -4.46
C MET A 33 13.34 -8.10 -5.87
N LEU A 34 14.14 -8.40 -6.90
CA LEU A 34 13.71 -8.37 -8.30
C LEU A 34 12.67 -9.45 -8.60
N GLU A 35 12.86 -10.64 -8.04
CA GLU A 35 11.90 -11.73 -8.17
C GLU A 35 10.59 -11.39 -7.46
N GLY A 36 10.68 -10.84 -6.23
CA GLY A 36 9.48 -10.39 -5.52
C GLY A 36 8.74 -9.25 -6.21
N ALA A 37 9.45 -8.29 -6.80
CA ALA A 37 8.82 -7.25 -7.62
C ALA A 37 8.13 -7.85 -8.86
N THR A 38 8.75 -8.85 -9.50
CA THR A 38 8.18 -9.55 -10.65
C THR A 38 6.93 -10.34 -10.27
N GLN A 39 6.94 -11.03 -9.12
CA GLN A 39 5.80 -11.77 -8.58
C GLN A 39 4.62 -10.85 -8.24
N LEU A 40 4.86 -9.70 -7.59
CA LEU A 40 3.80 -8.72 -7.32
C LEU A 40 3.17 -8.19 -8.61
N GLY A 41 3.94 -8.13 -9.70
CA GLY A 41 3.47 -7.76 -11.03
C GLY A 41 2.89 -8.92 -11.87
N ALA A 42 2.72 -10.14 -11.33
CA ALA A 42 2.34 -11.34 -12.10
C ALA A 42 1.10 -11.12 -12.99
N PHE A 43 0.09 -10.40 -12.50
CA PHE A 43 -1.11 -10.13 -13.27
C PHE A 43 -0.84 -9.26 -14.51
N LEU A 44 0.11 -8.30 -14.43
CA LEU A 44 0.51 -7.46 -15.57
C LEU A 44 1.18 -8.29 -16.66
N TRP A 45 1.99 -9.28 -16.27
CA TRP A 45 2.57 -10.23 -17.22
C TRP A 45 1.50 -11.04 -17.96
N GLY A 46 0.48 -11.49 -17.25
CA GLY A 46 -0.69 -12.14 -17.83
C GLY A 46 -1.43 -11.25 -18.83
N LEU A 47 -1.75 -10.00 -18.45
CA LEU A 47 -2.42 -9.03 -19.32
C LEU A 47 -1.59 -8.65 -20.54
N ARG A 48 -0.27 -8.57 -20.39
CA ARG A 48 0.64 -8.35 -21.52
C ARG A 48 0.61 -9.53 -22.48
N LYS A 49 0.67 -10.76 -21.96
CA LYS A 49 0.66 -11.97 -22.79
C LYS A 49 -0.68 -12.15 -23.52
N SER A 50 -1.80 -11.73 -22.94
CA SER A 50 -3.12 -11.73 -23.59
C SER A 50 -3.34 -10.56 -24.57
N GLY A 51 -2.37 -9.65 -24.72
CA GLY A 51 -2.45 -8.50 -25.62
C GLY A 51 -3.33 -7.34 -25.09
N VAL A 52 -3.87 -7.47 -23.88
CA VAL A 52 -4.67 -6.43 -23.21
C VAL A 52 -3.79 -5.28 -22.74
N TRP A 53 -2.60 -5.57 -22.22
CA TRP A 53 -1.63 -4.56 -21.77
C TRP A 53 -0.73 -4.09 -22.91
N LYS A 54 -0.52 -2.78 -23.01
CA LYS A 54 0.38 -2.08 -23.94
C LYS A 54 1.62 -1.60 -23.20
N ASN A 55 2.77 -1.58 -23.89
CA ASN A 55 4.05 -1.26 -23.25
C ASN A 55 4.16 0.23 -22.92
N GLU A 56 3.41 1.06 -23.62
CA GLU A 56 3.35 2.50 -23.45
C GLU A 56 2.68 2.86 -22.11
N ARG A 57 3.34 3.74 -21.34
CA ARG A 57 2.83 4.23 -20.06
C ARG A 57 1.59 5.10 -20.27
N GLY A 58 0.57 4.91 -19.43
CA GLY A 58 -0.62 5.75 -19.41
C GLY A 58 -1.58 5.46 -20.56
N MET A 59 -1.54 4.22 -21.07
CA MET A 59 -2.38 3.75 -22.18
C MET A 59 -3.25 2.55 -21.77
N ASN A 60 -3.09 2.06 -20.55
CA ASN A 60 -3.76 0.88 -20.03
C ASN A 60 -4.91 1.26 -19.10
N ILE A 61 -5.69 0.25 -18.73
CA ILE A 61 -6.81 0.43 -17.81
C ILE A 61 -6.26 0.89 -16.45
N LEU A 62 -5.24 0.20 -15.92
CA LEU A 62 -4.78 0.35 -14.53
C LEU A 62 -3.58 1.30 -14.33
N ASP A 63 -3.16 2.01 -15.37
CA ASP A 63 -1.98 2.90 -15.34
C ASP A 63 -2.33 4.36 -15.64
N THR A 64 -3.57 4.79 -15.38
CA THR A 64 -4.14 6.12 -15.67
C THR A 64 -4.43 6.40 -17.16
N GLY A 65 -4.38 5.36 -18.01
CA GLY A 65 -4.79 5.48 -19.40
C GLY A 65 -6.28 5.70 -19.58
N SER A 66 -7.11 4.93 -18.87
CA SER A 66 -8.57 5.04 -18.93
C SER A 66 -9.13 6.20 -18.10
N HIS A 67 -10.30 6.73 -18.49
CA HIS A 67 -10.97 7.81 -17.75
C HIS A 67 -11.71 7.34 -16.50
N PHE A 68 -11.99 6.04 -16.40
CA PHE A 68 -12.65 5.44 -15.24
C PHE A 68 -11.69 4.76 -14.27
N TYR A 69 -10.37 4.91 -14.46
CA TYR A 69 -9.35 4.47 -13.51
C TYR A 69 -8.20 5.50 -13.48
N ASN A 70 -8.39 6.57 -12.71
CA ASN A 70 -7.48 7.71 -12.68
C ASN A 70 -7.69 8.58 -11.43
N THR A 71 -6.77 9.51 -11.19
CA THR A 71 -6.91 10.58 -10.20
C THR A 71 -7.28 11.90 -10.87
N TYR A 72 -8.24 12.62 -10.28
CA TYR A 72 -8.75 13.88 -10.81
C TYR A 72 -8.66 15.01 -9.79
N GLU A 73 -8.22 16.18 -10.25
CA GLU A 73 -8.21 17.41 -9.47
C GLU A 73 -9.64 17.98 -9.36
N CYS A 74 -10.02 18.41 -8.16
CA CYS A 74 -11.30 19.01 -7.83
C CYS A 74 -11.20 20.55 -7.82
N LYS A 75 -12.32 21.24 -7.58
CA LYS A 75 -12.41 22.71 -7.57
C LYS A 75 -11.44 23.38 -6.59
N ASP A 76 -11.16 22.72 -5.48
CA ASP A 76 -10.30 23.17 -4.37
C ASP A 76 -8.82 22.79 -4.55
N GLY A 77 -8.43 22.26 -5.72
CA GLY A 77 -7.06 21.80 -5.98
C GLY A 77 -6.69 20.48 -5.28
N LYS A 78 -7.62 19.90 -4.52
CA LYS A 78 -7.48 18.55 -3.93
C LYS A 78 -7.88 17.48 -4.94
N PHE A 79 -7.56 16.23 -4.67
CA PHE A 79 -7.74 15.14 -5.62
C PHE A 79 -8.71 14.07 -5.12
N ILE A 80 -9.35 13.39 -6.06
CA ILE A 80 -10.11 12.15 -5.88
C ILE A 80 -9.50 11.05 -6.76
N SER A 81 -9.68 9.79 -6.37
CA SER A 81 -9.35 8.63 -7.20
C SER A 81 -10.63 7.91 -7.64
N ILE A 82 -10.68 7.55 -8.91
CA ILE A 82 -11.74 6.75 -9.52
C ILE A 82 -11.13 5.43 -10.00
N GLY A 83 -11.85 4.33 -9.84
CA GLY A 83 -11.48 2.99 -10.28
C GLY A 83 -12.67 2.14 -10.74
N SER A 84 -13.71 2.76 -11.32
CA SER A 84 -14.94 2.11 -11.76
C SER A 84 -14.76 1.35 -13.08
N ILE A 85 -14.08 0.21 -13.05
CA ILE A 85 -13.80 -0.61 -14.23
C ILE A 85 -15.04 -1.40 -14.68
N GLU A 86 -15.79 -1.94 -13.72
CA GLU A 86 -16.93 -2.78 -13.99
C GLU A 86 -18.12 -1.93 -14.51
N PRO A 87 -18.87 -2.42 -15.53
CA PRO A 87 -19.89 -1.61 -16.19
C PRO A 87 -20.94 -0.99 -15.26
N GLN A 88 -21.36 -1.70 -14.22
CA GLN A 88 -22.35 -1.21 -13.26
C GLN A 88 -21.83 -0.04 -12.40
N PHE A 89 -20.58 -0.12 -11.93
CA PHE A 89 -19.96 0.95 -11.15
C PHE A 89 -19.61 2.15 -12.03
N TYR A 90 -19.31 1.91 -13.31
CA TYR A 90 -19.14 2.97 -14.30
C TYR A 90 -20.46 3.66 -14.64
N ALA A 91 -21.56 2.91 -14.76
CA ALA A 91 -22.88 3.49 -14.99
C ALA A 91 -23.29 4.42 -13.83
N GLU A 92 -23.10 3.99 -12.58
CA GLU A 92 -23.37 4.82 -11.41
C GLU A 92 -22.46 6.06 -11.36
N LEU A 93 -21.19 5.92 -11.74
CA LEU A 93 -20.28 7.07 -11.89
C LEU A 93 -20.86 8.10 -12.87
N LEU A 94 -21.33 7.65 -14.04
CA LEU A 94 -21.94 8.53 -15.04
C LEU A 94 -23.21 9.20 -14.52
N GLU A 95 -24.02 8.48 -13.74
CA GLU A 95 -25.23 9.03 -13.13
C GLU A 95 -24.91 10.13 -12.12
N LEU A 96 -24.02 9.86 -11.16
CA LEU A 96 -23.65 10.82 -10.12
C LEU A 96 -22.86 12.02 -10.64
N THR A 97 -22.18 11.87 -11.78
CA THR A 97 -21.53 12.98 -12.50
C THR A 97 -22.49 13.77 -13.38
N GLY A 98 -23.71 13.27 -13.61
CA GLY A 98 -24.72 13.89 -14.46
C GLY A 98 -24.48 13.72 -15.96
N LEU A 99 -23.54 12.86 -16.36
CA LEU A 99 -23.15 12.62 -17.75
C LEU A 99 -24.09 11.66 -18.50
N THR A 100 -25.06 11.05 -17.83
CA THR A 100 -26.06 10.14 -18.44
C THR A 100 -27.00 10.80 -19.44
N LYS A 101 -27.04 12.14 -19.47
CA LYS A 101 -27.87 12.92 -20.42
C LYS A 101 -27.25 13.07 -21.80
N GLU A 102 -26.02 12.60 -21.99
CA GLU A 102 -25.26 12.74 -23.22
C GLU A 102 -25.05 11.38 -23.89
N GLU A 103 -24.95 11.39 -25.22
CA GLU A 103 -24.46 10.22 -25.95
C GLU A 103 -22.95 10.09 -25.72
N LEU A 104 -22.55 9.10 -24.93
CA LEU A 104 -21.16 8.85 -24.58
C LEU A 104 -20.58 7.65 -25.36
N PRO A 105 -19.27 7.67 -25.65
CA PRO A 105 -18.60 6.53 -26.27
C PRO A 105 -18.64 5.30 -25.36
N LYS A 106 -18.45 4.12 -25.96
CA LYS A 106 -18.33 2.87 -25.20
C LYS A 106 -17.17 2.96 -24.21
N GLN A 107 -17.40 2.52 -22.98
CA GLN A 107 -16.41 2.58 -21.89
C GLN A 107 -15.03 2.06 -22.32
N MET A 108 -14.98 0.91 -23.00
CA MET A 108 -13.73 0.25 -23.39
C MET A 108 -13.15 0.72 -24.74
N ASP A 109 -13.71 1.76 -25.35
CA ASP A 109 -13.13 2.37 -26.54
C ASP A 109 -11.94 3.27 -26.17
N ARG A 110 -10.74 2.68 -26.27
CA ARG A 110 -9.47 3.33 -25.95
C ARG A 110 -9.20 4.60 -26.75
N THR A 111 -9.75 4.71 -27.96
CA THR A 111 -9.54 5.90 -28.81
C THR A 111 -10.22 7.14 -28.21
N GLN A 112 -11.25 6.92 -27.37
CA GLN A 112 -12.06 7.96 -26.76
C GLN A 112 -11.63 8.31 -25.33
N TRP A 113 -10.78 7.50 -24.70
CA TRP A 113 -10.30 7.73 -23.33
C TRP A 113 -9.65 9.11 -23.13
N PRO A 114 -8.82 9.66 -24.04
CA PRO A 114 -8.26 10.99 -23.84
C PRO A 114 -9.33 12.09 -23.74
N ALA A 115 -10.34 12.07 -24.61
CA ALA A 115 -11.43 13.04 -24.60
C ALA A 115 -12.31 12.86 -23.34
N MET A 116 -12.63 11.61 -22.98
CA MET A 116 -13.39 11.32 -21.77
C MET A 116 -12.65 11.70 -20.48
N LYS A 117 -11.31 11.60 -20.47
CA LYS A 117 -10.49 12.09 -19.34
C LYS A 117 -10.66 13.59 -19.15
N GLN A 118 -10.60 14.37 -20.23
CA GLN A 118 -10.80 15.82 -20.17
C GLN A 118 -12.22 16.17 -19.70
N LYS A 119 -13.23 15.45 -20.21
CA LYS A 119 -14.62 15.62 -19.80
C LYS A 119 -14.81 15.36 -18.30
N LEU A 120 -14.35 14.22 -17.79
CA LEU A 120 -14.44 13.91 -16.36
C LEU A 120 -13.62 14.89 -15.50
N ALA A 121 -12.43 15.30 -15.96
CA ALA A 121 -11.67 16.34 -15.26
C ALA A 121 -12.45 17.66 -15.15
N GLY A 122 -13.11 18.08 -16.23
CA GLY A 122 -13.99 19.25 -16.23
C GLY A 122 -15.15 19.11 -15.24
N VAL A 123 -15.80 17.94 -15.20
CA VAL A 123 -16.86 17.66 -14.22
C VAL A 123 -16.33 17.73 -12.79
N PHE A 124 -15.21 17.06 -12.49
CA PHE A 124 -14.70 17.00 -11.14
C PHE A 124 -14.21 18.37 -10.64
N LYS A 125 -13.76 19.27 -11.52
CA LYS A 125 -13.45 20.66 -11.18
C LYS A 125 -14.66 21.53 -10.81
N THR A 126 -15.89 21.05 -10.95
CA THR A 126 -17.10 21.82 -10.58
C THR A 126 -17.38 21.85 -9.08
N ARG A 127 -16.86 20.87 -8.32
CA ARG A 127 -17.08 20.72 -6.88
C ARG A 127 -15.76 20.44 -6.16
N THR A 128 -15.73 20.73 -4.87
CA THR A 128 -14.62 20.39 -3.98
C THR A 128 -14.52 18.87 -3.77
N ARG A 129 -13.36 18.38 -3.33
CA ARG A 129 -13.17 16.96 -3.02
C ARG A 129 -14.18 16.45 -1.99
N ASP A 130 -14.47 17.25 -0.97
CA ASP A 130 -15.35 16.85 0.13
C ASP A 130 -16.84 16.84 -0.31
N GLU A 131 -17.24 17.74 -1.21
CA GLU A 131 -18.56 17.67 -1.86
C GLU A 131 -18.71 16.40 -2.69
N TRP A 132 -17.69 16.02 -3.47
CA TRP A 132 -17.70 14.73 -4.20
C TRP A 132 -17.72 13.54 -3.26
N THR A 133 -17.00 13.62 -2.15
CA THR A 133 -17.00 12.57 -1.12
C THR A 133 -18.39 12.41 -0.50
N LYS A 134 -19.13 13.50 -0.30
CA LYS A 134 -20.53 13.44 0.15
C LYS A 134 -21.46 12.80 -0.88
N ILE A 135 -21.19 13.01 -2.17
CA ILE A 135 -22.00 12.46 -3.28
C ILE A 135 -21.71 10.97 -3.50
N MET A 136 -20.43 10.57 -3.53
CA MET A 136 -19.97 9.25 -3.98
C MET A 136 -19.43 8.35 -2.87
N GLY A 137 -19.09 8.88 -1.70
CA GLY A 137 -18.34 8.12 -0.67
C GLY A 137 -19.11 6.97 0.00
N MET A 138 -20.42 6.88 -0.22
CA MET A 138 -21.29 5.79 0.27
C MET A 138 -22.03 5.08 -0.87
N SER A 139 -21.62 5.31 -2.13
CA SER A 139 -22.19 4.67 -3.32
C SER A 139 -21.34 3.47 -3.75
N ASP A 140 -21.77 2.73 -4.77
CA ASP A 140 -20.99 1.61 -5.34
C ASP A 140 -19.95 2.08 -6.38
N VAL A 141 -19.80 3.40 -6.58
CA VAL A 141 -18.71 3.96 -7.36
C VAL A 141 -17.40 3.62 -6.66
N CYS A 142 -16.47 3.01 -7.39
CA CYS A 142 -15.09 2.80 -6.93
C CYS A 142 -14.38 4.16 -6.81
N PHE A 143 -14.67 4.89 -5.73
CA PHE A 143 -14.26 6.25 -5.45
C PHE A 143 -13.52 6.32 -4.11
N ALA A 144 -12.53 7.20 -4.01
CA ALA A 144 -12.00 7.64 -2.73
C ALA A 144 -11.48 9.08 -2.82
N PRO A 145 -11.56 9.88 -1.73
CA PRO A 145 -10.78 11.09 -1.62
C PRO A 145 -9.29 10.75 -1.52
N VAL A 146 -8.44 11.48 -2.22
CA VAL A 146 -6.99 11.43 -1.98
C VAL A 146 -6.72 12.27 -0.73
N LEU A 147 -6.38 11.57 0.35
CA LEU A 147 -6.08 12.17 1.65
C LEU A 147 -4.59 12.49 1.77
N ASP A 148 -4.26 13.61 2.40
CA ASP A 148 -2.91 13.82 2.91
C ASP A 148 -2.65 12.99 4.18
N MET A 149 -1.44 13.09 4.73
CA MET A 149 -1.03 12.28 5.88
C MET A 149 -1.80 12.64 7.16
N GLN A 150 -2.10 13.93 7.37
CA GLN A 150 -2.86 14.40 8.53
C GLN A 150 -4.33 14.00 8.44
N GLU A 151 -4.92 14.12 7.25
CA GLU A 151 -6.29 13.70 6.96
C GLU A 151 -6.42 12.17 7.10
N ALA A 152 -5.44 11.40 6.63
CA ALA A 152 -5.41 9.94 6.80
C ALA A 152 -5.36 9.55 8.28
N GLU A 153 -4.55 10.20 9.10
CA GLU A 153 -4.52 9.99 10.55
C GLU A 153 -5.89 10.31 11.17
N ALA A 154 -6.48 11.44 10.79
CA ALA A 154 -7.72 11.92 11.36
C ALA A 154 -8.98 11.19 10.85
N HIS A 155 -8.87 10.42 9.75
CA HIS A 155 -10.01 9.83 9.04
C HIS A 155 -10.86 8.95 9.98
N PRO A 156 -12.21 9.07 9.95
CA PRO A 156 -13.10 8.36 10.89
C PRO A 156 -12.88 6.85 10.92
N HIS A 157 -12.67 6.22 9.75
CA HIS A 157 -12.38 4.78 9.68
C HIS A 157 -11.03 4.42 10.33
N ASN A 158 -10.00 5.25 10.14
CA ASN A 158 -8.67 5.00 10.67
C ASN A 158 -8.65 5.20 12.20
N LYS A 159 -9.39 6.19 12.71
CA LYS A 159 -9.66 6.36 14.15
C LYS A 159 -10.44 5.19 14.74
N ALA A 160 -11.56 4.80 14.12
CA ALA A 160 -12.38 3.67 14.58
C ALA A 160 -11.58 2.38 14.64
N ARG A 161 -10.69 2.18 13.65
CA ARG A 161 -9.78 1.06 13.65
C ARG A 161 -8.58 1.25 14.57
N LYS A 162 -8.23 2.42 15.08
CA LYS A 162 -6.94 2.66 15.76
C LYS A 162 -5.75 2.27 14.86
N MET A 163 -5.79 2.71 13.61
CA MET A 163 -4.72 2.44 12.62
C MET A 163 -3.44 3.20 12.93
N PHE A 164 -3.54 4.34 13.59
CA PHE A 164 -2.43 5.11 14.12
C PHE A 164 -2.51 5.11 15.65
N VAL A 165 -1.35 5.10 16.29
CA VAL A 165 -1.18 5.13 17.75
C VAL A 165 -0.10 6.13 18.10
N GLU A 166 -0.23 6.76 19.26
CA GLU A 166 0.78 7.68 19.79
C GLU A 166 1.63 6.95 20.83
N VAL A 167 2.95 6.95 20.63
CA VAL A 167 3.92 6.40 21.58
C VAL A 167 5.07 7.38 21.70
N GLY A 168 5.38 7.79 22.94
CA GLY A 168 6.47 8.76 23.19
C GLY A 168 6.23 10.13 22.52
N GLY A 169 4.98 10.56 22.37
CA GLY A 169 4.62 11.81 21.69
C GLY A 169 4.69 11.76 20.16
N ILE A 170 4.90 10.58 19.57
CA ILE A 170 4.99 10.40 18.12
C ILE A 170 3.79 9.56 17.64
N VAL A 171 3.02 10.11 16.71
CA VAL A 171 1.96 9.36 16.02
C VAL A 171 2.57 8.50 14.92
N GLN A 172 2.25 7.21 14.92
CA GLN A 172 2.78 6.23 13.97
C GLN A 172 1.77 5.11 13.69
N PRO A 173 1.92 4.37 12.57
CA PRO A 173 1.07 3.22 12.29
C PRO A 173 1.12 2.17 13.41
N ALA A 174 -0.05 1.65 13.80
CA ALA A 174 -0.15 0.52 14.70
C ALA A 174 0.33 -0.77 14.01
N PRO A 175 0.92 -1.73 14.76
CA PRO A 175 1.31 -3.02 14.20
C PRO A 175 0.16 -3.73 13.46
N ALA A 176 0.48 -4.34 12.32
CA ALA A 176 -0.43 -5.13 11.49
C ALA A 176 0.27 -6.41 10.98
N PRO A 177 -0.46 -7.51 10.75
CA PRO A 177 -1.89 -7.70 11.00
C PRO A 177 -2.22 -7.82 12.50
N ARG A 178 -3.52 -7.82 12.83
CA ARG A 178 -4.00 -7.97 14.21
C ARG A 178 -4.33 -9.42 14.51
N PHE A 179 -3.67 -9.97 15.50
CA PHE A 179 -3.92 -11.32 15.98
C PHE A 179 -4.85 -11.28 17.20
N SER A 180 -5.89 -12.10 17.20
CA SER A 180 -6.85 -12.19 18.31
C SER A 180 -6.27 -12.84 19.57
N ARG A 181 -5.37 -13.83 19.40
CA ARG A 181 -4.76 -14.58 20.51
C ARG A 181 -3.41 -14.05 20.97
N THR A 182 -2.65 -13.43 20.06
CA THR A 182 -1.30 -12.91 20.33
C THR A 182 -1.17 -11.47 19.83
N PRO A 183 -1.89 -10.50 20.42
CA PRO A 183 -1.93 -9.14 19.90
C PRO A 183 -0.54 -8.50 19.85
N SER A 184 -0.14 -8.04 18.67
CA SER A 184 1.10 -7.29 18.46
C SER A 184 1.06 -5.96 19.23
N LYS A 185 2.20 -5.58 19.82
CA LYS A 185 2.35 -4.33 20.59
C LYS A 185 3.68 -3.67 20.28
N ILE A 186 3.70 -2.34 20.32
CA ILE A 186 4.96 -1.57 20.30
C ILE A 186 5.65 -1.80 21.64
N GLN A 187 6.92 -2.22 21.60
CA GLN A 187 7.67 -2.65 22.79
C GLN A 187 8.61 -1.58 23.38
N GLY A 188 8.79 -0.47 22.67
CA GLY A 188 9.67 0.62 23.09
C GLY A 188 10.04 1.53 21.92
N PRO A 189 10.86 2.56 22.17
CA PRO A 189 11.45 3.36 21.11
C PRO A 189 12.47 2.53 20.30
N PRO A 190 12.90 3.01 19.11
CA PRO A 190 14.03 2.44 18.40
C PRO A 190 15.28 2.43 19.28
N ALA A 191 16.00 1.30 19.27
CA ALA A 191 17.24 1.16 20.01
C ALA A 191 18.34 2.07 19.45
N GLN A 192 19.19 2.61 20.32
CA GLN A 192 20.43 3.28 19.93
C GLN A 192 21.50 2.26 19.53
N SER A 193 22.46 2.69 18.72
CA SER A 193 23.62 1.86 18.38
C SER A 193 24.36 1.46 19.65
N GLY A 194 24.53 0.15 19.86
CA GLY A 194 25.21 -0.41 21.03
C GLY A 194 24.37 -0.52 22.31
N GLU A 195 23.13 -0.03 22.33
CA GLU A 195 22.29 0.01 23.56
C GLU A 195 22.16 -1.36 24.26
N HIS A 196 22.10 -2.43 23.47
CA HIS A 196 21.90 -3.79 23.95
C HIS A 196 23.15 -4.68 23.87
N THR A 197 24.32 -4.15 23.52
CA THR A 197 25.55 -4.95 23.32
C THR A 197 25.87 -5.84 24.52
N ASP A 198 26.06 -5.23 25.71
CA ASP A 198 26.54 -5.93 26.90
C ASP A 198 25.50 -6.94 27.41
N ALA A 199 24.22 -6.55 27.42
CA ALA A 199 23.11 -7.41 27.83
C ALA A 199 22.98 -8.64 26.91
N THR A 200 23.16 -8.45 25.60
CA THR A 200 23.07 -9.54 24.61
C THR A 200 24.25 -10.50 24.73
N LEU A 201 25.49 -9.99 24.86
CA LEU A 201 26.69 -10.81 25.02
C LEU A 201 26.66 -11.60 26.34
N ALA A 202 26.23 -10.97 27.43
CA ALA A 202 26.04 -11.65 28.70
C ALA A 202 25.00 -12.78 28.58
N ALA A 203 23.90 -12.57 27.84
CA ALA A 203 22.90 -13.60 27.58
C ALA A 203 23.43 -14.77 26.73
N PHE A 204 24.47 -14.53 25.92
CA PHE A 204 25.21 -15.57 25.19
C PHE A 204 26.32 -16.23 26.01
N GLY A 205 26.53 -15.83 27.26
CA GLY A 205 27.47 -16.45 28.20
C GLY A 205 28.85 -15.80 28.28
N PHE A 206 29.05 -14.62 27.66
CA PHE A 206 30.31 -13.89 27.78
C PHE A 206 30.47 -13.26 29.17
N SER A 207 31.65 -13.38 29.75
CA SER A 207 32.04 -12.69 30.97
C SER A 207 32.29 -11.20 30.72
N LYS A 208 32.24 -10.39 31.79
CA LYS A 208 32.56 -8.95 31.72
C LYS A 208 33.97 -8.70 31.19
N ASP A 209 34.93 -9.56 31.53
CA ASP A 209 36.32 -9.42 31.08
C ASP A 209 36.44 -9.72 29.58
N GLU A 210 35.72 -10.71 29.06
CA GLU A 210 35.68 -11.00 27.62
C GLU A 210 35.02 -9.87 26.83
N ILE A 211 33.90 -9.33 27.32
CA ILE A 211 33.25 -8.14 26.73
C ILE A 211 34.22 -6.95 26.73
N GLY A 212 34.93 -6.73 27.85
CA GLY A 212 35.95 -5.68 27.95
C GLY A 212 37.07 -5.84 26.91
N LYS A 213 37.56 -7.07 26.68
CA LYS A 213 38.55 -7.36 25.64
C LYS A 213 38.02 -7.09 24.23
N LEU A 214 36.77 -7.45 23.93
CA LEU A 214 36.14 -7.18 22.63
C LEU A 214 36.03 -5.67 22.37
N ARG A 215 35.67 -4.89 23.39
CA ARG A 215 35.57 -3.44 23.29
C ARG A 215 36.95 -2.79 23.09
N GLN A 216 37.97 -3.24 23.82
CA GLN A 216 39.35 -2.79 23.63
C GLN A 216 39.88 -3.10 22.22
N ALA A 217 39.47 -4.24 21.64
CA ALA A 217 39.80 -4.63 20.28
C ALA A 217 38.94 -3.95 19.19
N GLN A 218 38.00 -3.05 19.58
CA GLN A 218 37.04 -2.39 18.68
C GLN A 218 36.18 -3.37 17.87
N ALA A 219 35.97 -4.58 18.37
CA ALA A 219 35.09 -5.58 17.75
C ALA A 219 33.60 -5.31 18.05
N ILE A 220 33.33 -4.53 19.10
CA ILE A 220 31.99 -4.11 19.53
C ILE A 220 32.04 -2.62 19.91
N ALA A 221 30.90 -1.93 19.77
CA ALA A 221 30.66 -0.58 20.28
C ALA A 221 30.17 -0.63 21.73
#